data_AF-A0A2S7U845-F1
#
_entry.id   AF-A0A2S7U845-F1
#
_cell.length_a   1.000
_cell.length_b   1.000
_cell.length_c   1.000
_cell.angle_alpha   90.00
_cell.angle_beta   90.00
_cell.angle_gamma   90.00
#
_symmetry.space_group_name_H-M   'P 1'
#
loop_
_entity.id
_entity.type
_entity.pdbx_description
1 polymer ?
#
loop_
_entity_poly.entity_id
_entity_poly.type
_entity_poly.pdbx_seq_one_letter_code
_entity_poly.pdbx_strand_id
1 'polypeptide(L)'
;MVKEIIIRLLSLLTDEQKEQDIIEIKDEDLDKGLRSFFSEYPILNVKYQVKESGKFELLKEKNGSIHLWEKHVGNHEWVIKNYQIKRLFGEL
;
A
#
# COMPACT_ATOMS: atom_id res chain seq x y z
N MET A 1 0.18 -9.98 11.85
CA MET A 1 0.89 -10.34 10.59
C MET A 1 0.73 -9.27 9.50
N VAL A 2 -0.39 -9.17 8.77
CA VAL A 2 -0.54 -8.17 7.67
C VAL A 2 -0.39 -6.72 8.17
N LYS A 3 -1.07 -6.38 9.27
CA LYS A 3 -1.01 -5.03 9.88
C LYS A 3 0.42 -4.64 10.28
N GLU A 4 1.22 -5.57 10.80
CA GLU A 4 2.60 -5.30 11.22
C GLU A 4 3.51 -5.04 10.02
N ILE A 5 3.31 -5.75 8.90
CA ILE A 5 4.03 -5.52 7.65
C ILE A 5 3.73 -4.11 7.13
N ILE A 6 2.46 -3.68 7.18
CA ILE A 6 2.05 -2.33 6.79
C ILE A 6 2.67 -1.27 7.70
N ILE A 7 2.60 -1.45 9.03
CA ILE A 7 3.22 -0.52 9.98
C ILE A 7 4.73 -0.39 9.72
N ARG A 8 5.41 -1.51 9.44
CA ARG A 8 6.83 -1.51 9.08
C ARG A 8 7.09 -0.73 7.78
N LEU A 9 6.27 -0.89 6.74
CA LEU A 9 6.36 -0.07 5.53
C LEU A 9 6.20 1.42 5.86
N LEU A 10 5.12 1.79 6.57
CA LEU A 10 4.83 3.17 6.89
C LEU A 10 5.94 3.81 7.73
N SER A 11 6.61 3.07 8.61
CA SER A 11 7.75 3.57 9.39
C SER A 11 8.99 3.92 8.55
N LEU A 12 9.07 3.42 7.31
CA LEU A 12 10.16 3.71 6.38
C LEU A 12 9.85 4.89 5.45
N LEU A 13 8.61 5.38 5.44
CA LEU A 13 8.19 6.49 4.57
C LEU A 13 8.36 7.82 5.29
N THR A 14 8.68 8.86 4.51
CA THR A 14 8.67 10.24 5.02
C THR A 14 7.24 10.68 5.34
N ASP A 15 7.10 11.71 6.18
CA ASP A 15 5.77 12.23 6.51
C ASP A 15 5.08 12.81 5.28
N GLU A 16 5.83 13.50 4.41
CA GLU A 16 5.36 14.00 3.11
C GLU A 16 4.80 12.87 2.22
N GLN A 17 5.45 11.70 2.19
CA GLN A 17 4.97 10.54 1.43
C GLN A 17 3.67 9.98 2.03
N LYS A 18 3.53 9.93 3.36
CA LYS A 18 2.32 9.40 4.03
C LYS A 18 1.08 10.26 3.78
N GLU A 19 1.26 11.54 3.47
CA GLU A 19 0.16 12.44 3.10
C GLU A 19 -0.43 12.10 1.73
N GLN A 20 0.36 11.52 0.82
CA GLN A 20 -0.08 11.17 -0.53
C GLN A 20 -0.98 9.94 -0.57
N ASP A 21 -1.93 9.91 -1.51
CA ASP A 21 -2.79 8.75 -1.74
C ASP A 21 -2.09 7.64 -2.54
N ILE A 22 -1.18 8.02 -3.43
CA ILE A 22 -0.32 7.13 -4.21
C ILE A 22 1.11 7.62 -4.03
N ILE A 23 2.00 6.71 -3.62
CA ILE A 23 3.42 7.02 -3.41
C ILE A 23 4.20 6.27 -4.47
N GLU A 24 4.95 7.00 -5.27
CA GLU A 24 5.78 6.48 -6.35
C GLU A 24 7.24 6.70 -5.96
N ILE A 25 8.02 5.63 -5.93
CA ILE A 25 9.43 5.67 -5.54
C ILE A 25 10.25 4.99 -6.62
N LYS A 26 11.13 5.74 -7.29
CA LYS A 26 12.04 5.16 -8.28
C LYS A 26 13.04 4.25 -7.60
N ASP A 27 13.45 3.20 -8.31
CA ASP A 27 14.47 2.26 -7.83
C ASP A 27 15.78 2.97 -7.44
N GLU A 28 16.13 4.10 -8.05
CA GLU A 28 17.32 4.89 -7.69
C GLU A 28 17.17 5.64 -6.35
N ASP A 29 15.94 6.06 -6.01
CA ASP A 29 15.63 6.84 -4.82
C ASP A 29 15.35 5.98 -3.58
N LEU A 30 15.24 4.65 -3.73
CA LEU A 30 15.04 3.76 -2.59
C LEU A 30 16.25 3.79 -1.65
N ASP A 31 16.00 4.15 -0.39
CA ASP A 31 16.99 3.95 0.67
C ASP A 31 17.18 2.46 1.01
N LYS A 32 18.20 2.16 1.83
CA LYS A 32 18.53 0.78 2.22
C LYS A 32 17.36 0.07 2.94
N GLY A 33 16.59 0.79 3.74
CA GLY A 33 15.45 0.26 4.49
C GLY A 33 14.32 -0.17 3.57
N LEU A 34 13.89 0.71 2.66
CA LEU A 34 12.86 0.41 1.66
C LEU A 34 13.30 -0.68 0.69
N ARG A 35 14.57 -0.67 0.22
CA ARG A 35 15.11 -1.76 -0.62
C ARG A 35 15.02 -3.10 0.08
N SER A 36 15.45 -3.16 1.35
CA SER A 36 15.38 -4.40 2.13
C SER A 36 13.94 -4.86 2.33
N PHE A 37 13.03 -3.92 2.63
CA PHE A 37 11.62 -4.21 2.81
C PHE A 37 10.99 -4.79 1.53
N PHE A 38 11.19 -4.15 0.38
CA PHE A 38 10.63 -4.62 -0.89
C PHE A 38 11.28 -5.90 -1.40
N SER A 39 12.54 -6.18 -1.04
CA SER A 39 13.15 -7.49 -1.31
C SER A 39 12.52 -8.61 -0.48
N GLU A 40 12.09 -8.31 0.75
CA GLU A 40 11.45 -9.27 1.65
C GLU A 40 9.96 -9.44 1.32
N TYR A 41 9.29 -8.35 0.96
CA TYR A 41 7.87 -8.29 0.62
C TYR A 41 7.64 -7.60 -0.73
N PRO A 42 7.98 -8.26 -1.84
CA PRO A 42 7.89 -7.64 -3.18
C PRO A 42 6.44 -7.36 -3.61
N ILE A 43 5.48 -8.10 -3.07
CA ILE A 43 4.05 -7.88 -3.28
C ILE A 43 3.34 -8.22 -1.97
N LEU A 44 2.40 -7.37 -1.55
CA LEU A 44 1.45 -7.73 -0.50
C LEU A 44 0.03 -7.74 -1.06
N ASN A 45 -0.50 -8.95 -1.24
CA ASN A 45 -1.87 -9.17 -1.64
C ASN A 45 -2.78 -9.31 -0.41
N VAL A 46 -3.77 -8.44 -0.30
CA VAL A 46 -4.75 -8.45 0.80
C VAL A 46 -6.12 -8.81 0.25
N LYS A 47 -6.72 -9.85 0.82
CA LYS A 47 -8.14 -10.17 0.61
C LYS A 47 -8.97 -9.36 1.58
N TYR A 48 -9.98 -8.67 1.08
CA TYR A 48 -10.90 -7.90 1.90
C TYR A 48 -12.35 -8.27 1.61
N GLN A 49 -13.19 -8.07 2.61
CA GLN A 49 -14.64 -8.12 2.49
C GLN A 49 -15.16 -6.75 2.92
N VAL A 50 -15.93 -6.11 2.04
CA VAL A 50 -16.57 -4.84 2.37
C VAL A 50 -17.75 -5.17 3.27
N LYS A 51 -17.65 -4.81 4.55
CA LYS A 51 -18.84 -4.76 5.41
C LYS A 51 -19.66 -3.58 4.92
N GLU A 52 -20.87 -3.83 4.42
CA GLU A 52 -21.79 -2.78 3.99
C GLU A 52 -21.98 -1.77 5.12
N SER A 53 -21.32 -0.62 5.03
CA SER A 53 -21.62 0.54 5.87
C SER A 53 -21.12 1.83 5.21
N GLY A 54 -22.06 2.58 4.63
CA GLY A 54 -21.93 4.04 4.50
C GLY A 54 -21.70 4.62 3.10
N LYS A 55 -22.75 5.28 2.60
CA LYS A 55 -22.81 6.47 1.71
C LYS A 55 -22.01 6.55 0.39
N PHE A 56 -21.21 5.56 0.01
CA PHE A 56 -20.62 5.49 -1.34
C PHE A 56 -21.30 4.38 -2.15
N GLU A 57 -22.49 4.66 -2.68
CA GLU A 57 -23.33 3.75 -3.49
C GLU A 57 -22.71 3.34 -4.85
N LEU A 58 -21.44 3.65 -5.12
CA LEU A 58 -20.83 3.47 -6.44
C LEU A 58 -20.02 2.17 -6.60
N LEU A 59 -19.75 1.40 -5.54
CA LEU A 59 -18.96 0.17 -5.65
C LEU A 59 -19.72 -1.04 -5.11
N LYS A 60 -20.28 -1.84 -6.03
CA LYS A 60 -20.95 -3.15 -5.80
C LYS A 60 -19.97 -4.29 -5.43
N GLU A 61 -18.77 -3.96 -4.97
CA GLU A 61 -17.73 -4.96 -4.73
C GLU A 61 -17.86 -5.52 -3.31
N LYS A 62 -18.34 -6.77 -3.19
CA LYS A 62 -18.60 -7.43 -1.89
C LYS A 62 -17.34 -7.97 -1.22
N ASN A 63 -16.39 -8.41 -2.03
CA ASN A 63 -15.07 -8.87 -1.62
C ASN A 63 -14.12 -8.76 -2.81
N GLY A 64 -12.83 -8.68 -2.51
CA GLY A 64 -11.80 -8.50 -3.53
C GLY A 64 -10.43 -8.88 -3.02
N SER A 65 -9.47 -8.89 -3.94
CA SER A 65 -8.05 -9.07 -3.67
C SER A 65 -7.33 -7.86 -4.24
N ILE A 66 -6.47 -7.23 -3.46
CA ILE A 66 -5.75 -6.03 -3.90
C ILE A 66 -4.28 -6.06 -3.49
N HIS A 67 -3.42 -5.62 -4.40
CA HIS A 67 -2.02 -5.34 -4.10
C HIS A 67 -1.90 -3.96 -3.48
N LEU A 68 -1.36 -3.89 -2.25
CA LEU A 68 -1.13 -2.61 -1.57
C LEU A 68 0.11 -1.88 -2.09
N TRP A 69 1.09 -2.63 -2.59
CA TRP A 69 2.21 -2.12 -3.34
C TRP A 69 2.68 -3.12 -4.37
N GLU A 70 3.31 -2.62 -5.43
CA GLU A 70 3.90 -3.43 -6.49
C GLU A 70 4.98 -2.65 -7.23
N LYS A 71 5.89 -3.39 -7.87
CA LYS A 71 6.91 -2.82 -8.76
C LYS A 71 6.36 -2.69 -10.18
N HIS A 72 6.35 -1.48 -10.70
CA HIS A 72 6.07 -1.18 -12.11
C HIS A 72 7.34 -1.41 -12.92
N VAL A 73 7.40 -2.57 -13.59
CA VAL A 73 8.61 -3.04 -14.29
C VAL A 73 8.97 -2.12 -15.47
N GLY A 74 8.00 -1.46 -16.11
CA GLY A 74 8.24 -0.55 -17.23
C GLY A 74 9.07 0.68 -16.86
N ASN A 75 8.82 1.26 -15.68
CA ASN A 75 9.43 2.52 -15.25
C ASN A 75 10.43 2.35 -14.09
N HIS A 76 10.65 1.12 -13.61
CA HIS A 76 11.53 0.84 -12.47
C HIS A 76 11.10 1.60 -11.20
N GLU A 77 9.79 1.66 -10.97
CA GLU A 77 9.17 2.40 -9.88
C GLU A 77 8.37 1.47 -8.97
N TRP A 78 8.40 1.73 -7.67
CA TRP A 78 7.53 1.11 -6.68
C TRP A 78 6.33 2.02 -6.45
N VAL A 79 5.14 1.44 -6.55
CA VAL A 79 3.89 2.16 -6.33
C VAL A 79 3.22 1.61 -5.08
N ILE A 80 2.95 2.48 -4.10
CA ILE A 80 2.22 2.15 -2.87
C ILE A 80 0.85 2.82 -2.94
N LYS A 81 -0.22 2.03 -2.82
CA LYS A 81 -1.62 2.48 -2.83
C LYS A 81 -2.06 2.86 -1.42
N ASN A 82 -1.51 3.96 -0.90
CA ASN A 82 -1.73 4.40 0.48
C ASN A 82 -3.21 4.66 0.80
N TYR A 83 -3.99 5.15 -0.18
CA TYR A 83 -5.45 5.30 -0.01
C TYR A 83 -6.16 3.97 0.29
N GLN A 84 -5.69 2.84 -0.26
CA GLN A 84 -6.25 1.51 0.04
C GLN A 84 -5.81 1.04 1.42
N ILE A 85 -4.58 1.37 1.84
CA ILE A 85 -4.12 1.12 3.22
C ILE A 85 -5.03 1.85 4.21
N LYS A 86 -5.22 3.16 4.02
CA LYS A 86 -6.12 4.00 4.84
C LYS A 86 -7.56 3.46 4.83
N ARG A 87 -8.10 3.11 3.66
CA ARG A 87 -9.46 2.56 3.52
C ARG A 87 -9.65 1.23 4.25
N LEU A 88 -8.67 0.32 4.17
CA LEU A 88 -8.81 -1.05 4.70
C LEU A 88 -8.41 -1.16 6.17
N PHE A 89 -7.52 -0.30 6.64
CA PHE A 89 -6.92 -0.42 7.97
C PHE A 89 -7.11 0.82 8.87
N GLY A 90 -7.66 1.91 8.34
CA GLY A 90 -7.87 3.17 9.07
C GLY A 90 -6.60 4.00 9.23
N GLU A 91 -6.58 4.87 10.26
CA GLU A 91 -5.36 5.52 10.72
C GLU A 91 -4.47 4.47 11.42
N LEU A 92 -3.25 4.29 10.92
CA LEU A 92 -2.26 3.31 11.38
C LEU A 92 -1.02 3.97 11.95
#